data_AF-A0A968RHL5-F1
#
_entry.id   AF-A0A968RHL5-F1
#
_cell.length_a   1.000
_cell.length_b   1.000
_cell.length_c   1.000
_cell.angle_alpha   90.00
_cell.angle_beta   90.00
_cell.angle_gamma   90.00
#
_symmetry.space_group_name_H-M   'P 1'
#
loop_
_entity.id
_entity.type
_entity.pdbx_description
1 polymer ?
#
loop_
_entity_poly.entity_id
_entity_poly.type
_entity_poly.pdbx_seq_one_letter_code
_entity_poly.pdbx_strand_id
1 'polypeptide(L)'
;MFADRPKNGCEDLCILAIESELSMTSANLDLLGSFFNEQDYLAKYPDAMLAVARGAFPSGKEHFLQVGIGDRRSINPDFDATFYLTENPDFLDSSPNKDLIVGREGGDTLLGNSGNDAIFGNENDDWLFGNTGDDSLYGNIGADSLSGGKNNDLVRGGKDRDLVRGDVGLDTVFGDRDNDTVFGGKDDDFVRGGKEDDLLFGGFGGRQIVWR
;
A
#
# COMPACT_ATOMS: atom_id res chain seq x y z
N MET A 1 29.73 -11.96 -44.90
CA MET A 1 28.42 -11.88 -45.57
C MET A 1 27.65 -13.11 -45.12
N PHE A 2 26.97 -13.02 -43.98
CA PHE A 2 26.25 -14.15 -43.40
C PHE A 2 24.77 -13.79 -43.35
N ALA A 3 24.00 -14.49 -44.16
CA ALA A 3 22.60 -14.75 -43.94
C ALA A 3 22.48 -16.27 -43.80
N ASP A 4 21.85 -16.74 -42.72
CA ASP A 4 20.82 -17.77 -42.82
C ASP A 4 20.03 -17.93 -41.51
N ARG A 5 18.75 -17.58 -41.62
CA ARG A 5 17.51 -18.11 -41.03
C ARG A 5 17.32 -18.40 -39.52
N PRO A 6 16.07 -18.20 -39.03
CA PRO A 6 15.73 -18.25 -37.61
C PRO A 6 15.51 -19.69 -37.13
N LYS A 7 15.90 -19.95 -35.88
CA LYS A 7 15.42 -21.09 -35.10
C LYS A 7 14.66 -20.57 -33.89
N ASN A 8 13.38 -20.95 -33.85
CA ASN A 8 12.52 -20.94 -32.68
C ASN A 8 13.22 -21.61 -31.49
N GLY A 9 12.98 -21.09 -30.28
CA GLY A 9 13.50 -21.68 -29.05
C GLY A 9 13.37 -20.82 -27.79
N CYS A 10 12.27 -20.09 -27.63
CA CYS A 10 11.71 -19.74 -26.32
C CYS A 10 10.19 -19.87 -26.47
N GLU A 11 9.74 -21.12 -26.62
CA GLU A 11 8.35 -21.47 -26.39
C GLU A 11 8.19 -21.67 -24.87
N ASP A 12 7.29 -20.87 -24.32
CA ASP A 12 6.43 -21.09 -23.15
C ASP A 12 6.99 -21.03 -21.72
N LEU A 13 6.33 -20.16 -20.95
CA LEU A 13 6.23 -20.04 -19.48
C LEU A 13 7.26 -19.17 -18.75
N CYS A 14 7.14 -17.84 -18.88
CA CYS A 14 7.03 -16.92 -17.75
C CYS A 14 6.83 -15.48 -18.26
N ILE A 15 5.93 -14.72 -17.63
CA ILE A 15 5.41 -13.40 -18.02
C ILE A 15 4.17 -13.50 -18.92
N LEU A 16 3.15 -14.19 -18.42
CA LEU A 16 1.76 -13.82 -18.67
C LEU A 16 1.33 -12.92 -17.51
N ALA A 17 0.63 -11.83 -17.87
CA ALA A 17 0.12 -10.76 -17.02
C ALA A 17 1.14 -9.68 -16.62
N ILE A 18 1.43 -8.75 -17.54
CA ILE A 18 1.16 -7.29 -17.47
C ILE A 18 1.30 -6.76 -18.92
N GLU A 19 0.46 -7.24 -19.85
CA GLU A 19 0.43 -6.68 -21.22
C GLU A 19 -0.98 -6.41 -21.75
N SER A 20 -2.05 -6.46 -20.93
CA SER A 20 -3.41 -6.33 -21.49
C SER A 20 -4.24 -5.08 -21.17
N GLU A 21 -3.87 -4.15 -20.28
CA GLU A 21 -4.73 -2.96 -20.03
C GLU A 21 -4.01 -1.63 -19.72
N LEU A 22 -2.82 -1.38 -20.26
CA LEU A 22 -2.31 0.00 -20.41
C LEU A 22 -2.36 0.43 -21.88
N SER A 23 -3.53 0.29 -22.49
CA SER A 23 -3.89 1.13 -23.62
C SER A 23 -4.00 2.56 -23.08
N MET A 24 -2.89 3.29 -23.07
CA MET A 24 -2.92 4.74 -22.87
C MET A 24 -3.79 5.34 -23.95
N THR A 25 -5.04 5.64 -23.59
CA THR A 25 -5.98 6.34 -24.47
C THR A 25 -5.36 7.69 -24.84
N SER A 26 -5.79 8.28 -25.97
CA SER A 26 -5.33 9.62 -26.37
C SER A 26 -5.53 10.68 -25.27
N ALA A 27 -6.49 10.46 -24.35
CA ALA A 27 -6.74 11.29 -23.18
C ALA A 27 -5.62 11.20 -22.11
N ASN A 28 -4.97 10.04 -21.94
CA ASN A 28 -3.84 9.87 -21.02
C ASN A 28 -2.54 10.47 -21.58
N LEU A 29 -2.43 10.56 -22.92
CA LEU A 29 -1.28 11.18 -23.61
C LEU A 29 -1.32 12.72 -23.54
N ASP A 30 -2.53 13.30 -23.51
CA ASP A 30 -2.77 14.74 -23.35
C ASP A 30 -2.47 15.23 -21.92
N LEU A 31 -2.78 14.41 -20.90
CA LEU A 31 -2.47 14.75 -19.50
C LEU A 31 -0.94 14.83 -19.26
N LEU A 32 -0.16 13.93 -19.89
CA LEU A 32 1.31 14.00 -19.82
C LEU A 32 1.86 15.27 -20.49
N GLY A 33 1.14 15.85 -21.45
CA GLY A 33 1.54 17.09 -22.13
C GLY A 33 1.60 18.31 -21.22
N SER A 34 0.76 18.39 -20.17
CA SER A 34 0.76 19.52 -19.24
C SER A 34 1.78 19.40 -18.10
N PHE A 35 2.33 18.20 -17.85
CA PHE A 35 3.26 17.94 -16.74
C PHE A 35 4.69 17.63 -17.16
N PHE A 36 4.93 17.32 -18.44
CA PHE A 36 6.25 16.98 -18.92
C PHE A 36 7.02 18.23 -19.40
N ASN A 37 8.10 18.57 -18.69
CA ASN A 37 9.06 19.59 -19.15
C ASN A 37 10.28 18.91 -19.79
N GLU A 38 10.41 19.09 -21.09
CA GLU A 38 11.52 18.56 -21.91
C GLU A 38 12.89 19.02 -21.39
N GLN A 39 13.04 20.30 -21.06
CA GLN A 39 14.31 20.85 -20.62
C GLN A 39 14.75 20.26 -19.29
N ASP A 40 13.81 20.12 -18.35
CA ASP A 40 14.08 19.59 -17.02
C ASP A 40 14.35 18.09 -17.05
N TYR A 41 13.60 17.33 -17.84
CA TYR A 41 13.80 15.89 -18.01
C TYR A 41 15.19 15.59 -18.59
N LEU A 42 15.61 16.31 -19.63
CA LEU A 42 16.93 16.11 -20.24
C LEU A 42 18.05 16.59 -19.31
N ALA A 43 17.83 17.67 -18.54
CA ALA A 43 18.81 18.12 -17.53
C ALA A 43 19.00 17.09 -16.40
N LYS A 44 17.92 16.43 -15.97
CA LYS A 44 17.94 15.40 -14.92
C LYS A 44 18.51 14.06 -15.39
N TYR A 45 18.32 13.71 -16.67
CA TYR A 45 18.75 12.45 -17.26
C TYR A 45 19.72 12.66 -18.44
N PRO A 46 21.03 12.80 -18.19
CA PRO A 46 22.03 13.06 -19.22
C PRO A 46 22.13 11.98 -20.30
N ASP A 47 21.77 10.74 -19.97
CA ASP A 47 21.71 9.62 -20.90
C ASP A 47 20.54 9.78 -21.89
N ALA A 48 19.38 10.24 -21.42
CA ALA A 48 18.26 10.61 -22.27
C ALA A 48 18.62 11.82 -23.16
N MET A 49 19.29 12.83 -22.61
CA MET A 49 19.82 13.97 -23.38
C MET A 49 20.73 13.51 -24.52
N LEU A 50 21.65 12.58 -24.23
CA LEU A 50 22.55 12.04 -25.22
C LEU A 50 21.82 11.22 -26.29
N ALA A 51 20.81 10.45 -25.91
CA ALA A 51 19.99 9.66 -26.84
C ALA A 51 19.19 10.55 -27.80
N VAL A 52 18.59 11.63 -27.28
CA VAL A 52 17.89 12.64 -28.09
C VAL A 52 18.86 13.41 -28.99
N ALA A 53 20.02 13.85 -28.46
CA ALA A 53 21.04 14.56 -29.24
C ALA A 53 21.64 13.72 -30.38
N ARG A 54 21.65 12.39 -30.23
CA ARG A 54 22.06 11.43 -31.27
C ARG A 54 20.93 11.09 -32.26
N GLY A 55 19.73 11.64 -32.07
CA GLY A 55 18.57 11.38 -32.90
C GLY A 55 17.97 9.99 -32.71
N ALA A 56 18.31 9.28 -31.63
CA ALA A 56 17.69 7.98 -31.32
C ALA A 56 16.22 8.13 -30.90
N PHE A 57 15.87 9.29 -30.32
CA PHE A 57 14.50 9.66 -29.98
C PHE A 57 14.21 11.08 -30.47
N PRO A 58 12.97 11.36 -30.96
CA PRO A 58 12.59 12.69 -31.43
C PRO A 58 12.56 13.78 -30.33
N SER A 59 12.37 13.38 -29.06
CA SER A 59 12.34 14.24 -27.89
C SER A 59 12.59 13.44 -26.61
N GLY A 60 12.85 14.14 -25.51
CA GLY A 60 12.88 13.60 -24.15
C GLY A 60 11.54 13.02 -23.75
N LYS A 61 10.42 13.62 -24.18
CA LYS A 61 9.08 13.04 -23.99
C LYS A 61 8.97 11.65 -24.62
N GLU A 62 9.41 11.50 -25.87
CA GLU A 62 9.41 10.22 -26.57
C GLU A 62 10.35 9.21 -25.90
N HIS A 63 11.54 9.65 -25.48
CA HIS A 63 12.43 8.81 -24.70
C HIS A 63 11.77 8.35 -23.39
N PHE A 64 11.08 9.24 -22.68
CA PHE A 64 10.39 8.89 -21.44
C PHE A 64 9.30 7.84 -21.67
N LEU A 65 8.44 8.06 -22.66
CA LEU A 65 7.35 7.13 -22.99
C LEU A 65 7.86 5.74 -23.42
N GLN A 66 8.98 5.69 -24.12
CA GLN A 66 9.51 4.44 -24.68
C GLN A 66 10.49 3.70 -23.75
N VAL A 67 11.22 4.43 -22.91
CA VAL A 67 12.30 3.89 -22.06
C VAL A 67 12.15 4.34 -20.61
N GLY A 68 11.90 5.63 -20.39
CA GLY A 68 11.88 6.22 -19.05
C GLY A 68 10.83 5.64 -18.10
N ILE A 69 9.68 5.20 -18.60
CA ILE A 69 8.66 4.51 -17.79
C ILE A 69 9.20 3.19 -17.23
N GLY A 70 9.87 2.39 -18.06
CA GLY A 70 10.48 1.12 -17.65
C GLY A 70 11.62 1.31 -16.63
N ASP A 71 12.36 2.41 -16.78
CA ASP A 71 13.43 2.80 -15.86
C ASP A 71 12.94 3.55 -14.60
N ARG A 72 11.61 3.68 -14.41
CA ARG A 72 10.99 4.42 -13.29
C ARG A 72 11.48 5.88 -13.16
N ARG A 73 11.69 6.56 -14.28
CA ARG A 73 12.14 7.96 -14.30
C ARG A 73 11.00 8.91 -13.91
N SER A 74 11.32 10.00 -13.20
CA SER A 74 10.34 11.03 -12.83
C SER A 74 10.29 12.13 -13.90
N ILE A 75 9.07 12.53 -14.28
CA ILE A 75 8.82 13.57 -15.30
C ILE A 75 8.64 14.97 -14.72
N ASN A 76 8.49 15.08 -13.41
CA ASN A 76 8.38 16.36 -12.73
C ASN A 76 9.65 16.55 -11.88
N PRO A 77 10.53 17.51 -12.22
CA PRO A 77 11.75 17.79 -11.46
C PRO A 77 11.44 18.25 -10.03
N ASP A 78 10.26 18.86 -9.80
CA ASP A 78 9.77 19.32 -8.51
C ASP A 78 8.86 18.31 -7.82
N PHE A 79 8.52 17.19 -8.50
CA PHE A 79 8.01 16.01 -7.80
C PHE A 79 9.19 15.31 -7.16
N ASP A 80 9.62 15.90 -6.05
CA ASP A 80 10.34 15.17 -5.04
C ASP A 80 9.32 14.24 -4.38
N ALA A 81 9.41 12.94 -4.72
CA ALA A 81 8.60 11.93 -4.06
C ALA A 81 8.77 12.02 -2.54
N THR A 82 9.95 12.39 -2.04
CA THR A 82 10.21 12.62 -0.62
C THR A 82 9.37 13.78 -0.08
N PHE A 83 9.34 14.93 -0.76
CA PHE A 83 8.52 16.09 -0.38
C PHE A 83 7.02 15.79 -0.48
N TYR A 84 6.61 15.10 -1.54
CA TYR A 84 5.22 14.72 -1.75
C TYR A 84 4.76 13.72 -0.70
N LEU A 85 5.61 12.77 -0.28
CA LEU A 85 5.35 11.81 0.79
C LEU A 85 5.42 12.46 2.19
N THR A 86 6.24 13.49 2.40
CA THR A 86 6.22 14.27 3.66
C THR A 86 4.96 15.14 3.81
N GLU A 87 4.36 15.56 2.70
CA GLU A 87 3.13 16.36 2.69
C GLU A 87 1.85 15.51 2.44
N ASN A 88 2.00 14.26 1.99
CA ASN A 88 0.92 13.31 1.70
C ASN A 88 1.34 11.90 2.18
N PRO A 89 1.38 11.66 3.50
CA PRO A 89 1.77 10.37 4.07
C PRO A 89 0.80 9.22 3.72
N ASP A 90 -0.40 9.53 3.18
CA ASP A 90 -1.44 8.56 2.85
C ASP A 90 -1.17 7.74 1.56
N PHE A 91 -0.01 7.90 0.89
CA PHE A 91 0.25 7.27 -0.41
C PHE A 91 1.49 6.37 -0.40
N LEU A 92 1.31 5.16 0.13
CA LEU A 92 2.16 3.97 -0.09
C LEU A 92 3.68 4.20 0.04
N ASP A 93 4.27 3.81 1.17
CA ASP A 93 5.66 3.40 1.15
C ASP A 93 5.83 1.97 1.67
N SER A 94 6.44 1.17 0.82
CA SER A 94 7.19 -0.05 1.15
C SER A 94 8.41 0.19 2.08
N SER A 95 8.38 1.24 2.90
CA SER A 95 9.52 1.65 3.72
C SER A 95 9.42 0.95 5.07
N PRO A 96 10.51 0.35 5.58
CA PRO A 96 10.56 -0.34 6.87
C PRO A 96 10.42 0.60 8.09
N ASN A 97 9.82 1.78 7.91
CA ASN A 97 9.68 2.81 8.93
C ASN A 97 8.27 2.78 9.51
N LYS A 98 8.09 3.51 10.61
CA LYS A 98 6.80 3.75 11.23
C LYS A 98 6.03 4.80 10.44
N ASP A 99 4.90 4.42 9.87
CA ASP A 99 4.02 5.34 9.15
C ASP A 99 2.84 5.80 10.03
N LEU A 100 2.26 6.95 9.65
CA LEU A 100 0.99 7.44 10.18
C LEU A 100 -0.01 7.48 9.01
N ILE A 101 -1.02 6.63 9.06
CA ILE A 101 -2.03 6.47 8.01
C ILE A 101 -3.37 6.88 8.58
N VAL A 102 -4.07 7.80 7.92
CA VAL A 102 -5.33 8.37 8.41
C VAL A 102 -6.38 8.33 7.30
N GLY A 103 -7.52 7.68 7.58
CA GLY A 103 -8.69 7.65 6.72
C GLY A 103 -9.31 9.04 6.54
N ARG A 104 -10.06 9.21 5.46
CA ARG A 104 -10.73 10.45 5.09
C ARG A 104 -12.24 10.30 5.32
N GLU A 105 -13.05 11.07 4.60
CA GLU A 105 -14.48 10.88 4.61
C GLU A 105 -14.86 9.67 3.74
N GLY A 106 -15.80 8.85 4.21
CA GLY A 106 -16.23 7.62 3.54
C GLY A 106 -15.52 6.39 4.10
N GLY A 107 -15.89 5.22 3.59
CA GLY A 107 -15.23 3.97 3.98
C GLY A 107 -13.92 3.77 3.23
N ASP A 108 -12.84 3.56 3.96
CA ASP A 108 -11.47 3.50 3.47
C ASP A 108 -10.87 2.09 3.49
N THR A 109 -9.76 1.93 2.77
CA THR A 109 -8.89 0.75 2.88
C THR A 109 -7.47 1.21 3.14
N LEU A 110 -6.97 0.94 4.34
CA LEU A 110 -5.72 1.46 4.88
C LEU A 110 -4.73 0.29 5.11
N LEU A 111 -3.51 0.42 4.61
CA LEU A 111 -2.50 -0.64 4.57
C LEU A 111 -1.17 -0.13 5.13
N GLY A 112 -0.73 -0.64 6.29
CA GLY A 112 0.58 -0.33 6.91
C GLY A 112 1.76 -0.92 6.14
N ASN A 113 1.62 -2.17 5.71
CA ASN A 113 2.64 -2.95 4.99
C ASN A 113 3.76 -3.44 5.91
N SER A 114 4.98 -2.91 5.79
CA SER A 114 6.11 -3.34 6.60
C SER A 114 6.60 -2.17 7.40
N GLY A 115 6.67 -2.29 8.72
CA GLY A 115 6.91 -1.13 9.56
C GLY A 115 6.13 -1.27 10.85
N ASN A 116 6.31 -0.30 11.76
CA ASN A 116 5.53 -0.25 13.00
C ASN A 116 4.57 0.92 12.86
N ASP A 117 3.40 0.69 12.31
CA ASP A 117 2.53 1.73 11.77
C ASP A 117 1.48 2.18 12.78
N ALA A 118 0.96 3.39 12.58
CA ALA A 118 -0.20 3.91 13.29
C ALA A 118 -1.31 4.22 12.27
N ILE A 119 -2.39 3.46 12.32
CA ILE A 119 -3.47 3.51 11.33
C ILE A 119 -4.78 3.91 12.01
N PHE A 120 -5.45 4.93 11.48
CA PHE A 120 -6.70 5.47 12.01
C PHE A 120 -7.77 5.49 10.90
N GLY A 121 -8.88 4.76 11.09
CA GLY A 121 -10.01 4.73 10.15
C GLY A 121 -10.80 6.05 10.15
N ASN A 122 -11.13 6.52 11.35
CA ASN A 122 -11.91 7.74 11.65
C ASN A 122 -13.42 7.48 11.68
N GLU A 123 -14.15 7.95 10.67
CA GLU A 123 -15.59 7.78 10.60
C GLU A 123 -15.92 6.89 9.40
N ASN A 124 -17.04 6.16 9.48
CA ASN A 124 -17.54 5.22 8.48
C ASN A 124 -16.86 3.85 8.55
N ASP A 125 -17.37 2.90 7.76
CA ASP A 125 -16.96 1.50 7.79
C ASP A 125 -15.65 1.30 7.02
N ASP A 126 -14.56 1.04 7.74
CA ASP A 126 -13.20 1.00 7.20
C ASP A 126 -12.57 -0.41 7.20
N TRP A 127 -11.53 -0.57 6.38
CA TRP A 127 -10.70 -1.77 6.32
C TRP A 127 -9.25 -1.42 6.65
N LEU A 128 -8.75 -1.87 7.80
CA LEU A 128 -7.41 -1.56 8.29
C LEU A 128 -6.53 -2.81 8.35
N PHE A 129 -5.33 -2.73 7.80
CA PHE A 129 -4.37 -3.83 7.75
C PHE A 129 -2.97 -3.37 8.16
N GLY A 130 -2.44 -3.84 9.29
CA GLY A 130 -1.05 -3.58 9.72
C GLY A 130 -0.04 -4.32 8.85
N ASN A 131 -0.29 -5.62 8.65
CA ASN A 131 0.54 -6.59 7.92
C ASN A 131 1.79 -7.05 8.66
N THR A 132 2.90 -6.31 8.66
CA THR A 132 4.16 -6.76 9.26
C THR A 132 4.81 -5.69 10.09
N GLY A 133 4.97 -5.98 11.38
CA GLY A 133 5.70 -5.16 12.35
C GLY A 133 4.81 -4.96 13.57
N ASP A 134 5.23 -4.12 14.52
CA ASP A 134 4.41 -3.89 15.72
C ASP A 134 3.50 -2.67 15.46
N ASP A 135 2.27 -2.93 15.02
CA ASP A 135 1.35 -1.93 14.51
C ASP A 135 0.35 -1.43 15.57
N SER A 136 -0.26 -0.27 15.31
CA SER A 136 -1.31 0.32 16.14
C SER A 136 -2.49 0.75 15.27
N LEU A 137 -3.57 -0.03 15.29
CA LEU A 137 -4.76 0.16 14.47
C LEU A 137 -5.95 0.64 15.33
N TYR A 138 -6.64 1.67 14.83
CA TYR A 138 -7.82 2.27 15.47
C TYR A 138 -8.93 2.47 14.42
N GLY A 139 -10.04 1.74 14.52
CA GLY A 139 -11.19 1.90 13.61
C GLY A 139 -11.91 3.23 13.87
N ASN A 140 -12.21 3.48 15.15
CA ASN A 140 -12.88 4.65 15.71
C ASN A 140 -14.40 4.61 15.62
N ILE A 141 -15.04 5.17 14.60
CA ILE A 141 -16.51 5.21 14.48
C ILE A 141 -16.91 4.57 13.16
N GLY A 142 -17.59 3.44 13.21
CA GLY A 142 -18.02 2.73 12.01
C GLY A 142 -18.02 1.24 12.26
N ALA A 143 -18.63 0.47 11.37
CA ALA A 143 -18.50 -0.99 11.42
C ALA A 143 -17.21 -1.40 10.70
N ASP A 144 -16.11 -1.46 11.45
CA ASP A 144 -14.77 -1.59 10.88
C ASP A 144 -14.29 -3.05 10.80
N SER A 145 -13.37 -3.32 9.87
CA SER A 145 -12.65 -4.59 9.76
C SER A 145 -11.15 -4.38 9.91
N LEU A 146 -10.58 -4.84 11.02
CA LEU A 146 -9.19 -4.62 11.40
C LEU A 146 -8.39 -5.93 11.49
N SER A 147 -7.15 -5.91 11.01
CA SER A 147 -6.18 -7.02 11.07
C SER A 147 -4.79 -6.47 11.41
N GLY A 148 -4.24 -6.87 12.56
CA GLY A 148 -2.88 -6.52 13.00
C GLY A 148 -1.85 -7.12 12.05
N GLY A 149 -1.87 -8.44 11.90
CA GLY A 149 -1.06 -9.15 10.92
C GLY A 149 0.02 -10.01 11.57
N LYS A 150 1.27 -9.56 11.55
CA LYS A 150 2.40 -10.29 12.14
C LYS A 150 3.15 -9.38 13.10
N ASN A 151 3.66 -10.01 14.15
CA ASN A 151 4.31 -9.41 15.32
C ASN A 151 3.28 -8.87 16.31
N ASN A 152 3.67 -8.01 17.24
CA ASN A 152 2.86 -7.72 18.42
C ASN A 152 2.07 -6.44 18.19
N ASP A 153 0.79 -6.59 17.87
CA ASP A 153 -0.05 -5.49 17.43
C ASP A 153 -0.96 -4.96 18.55
N LEU A 154 -1.29 -3.67 18.48
CA LEU A 154 -2.38 -3.06 19.23
C LEU A 154 -3.53 -2.78 18.26
N VAL A 155 -4.66 -3.46 18.44
CA VAL A 155 -5.81 -3.31 17.54
C VAL A 155 -7.05 -2.95 18.36
N ARG A 156 -7.71 -1.85 18.00
CA ARG A 156 -8.92 -1.34 18.67
C ARG A 156 -10.02 -1.05 17.65
N GLY A 157 -11.16 -1.74 17.78
CA GLY A 157 -12.35 -1.52 16.95
C GLY A 157 -12.88 -0.10 17.10
N GLY A 158 -13.49 0.19 18.25
CA GLY A 158 -13.91 1.55 18.58
C GLY A 158 -15.38 1.61 19.00
N LYS A 159 -16.23 2.13 18.13
CA LYS A 159 -17.68 2.16 18.33
C LYS A 159 -18.33 1.51 17.13
N ASP A 160 -19.56 1.04 17.34
CA ASP A 160 -20.32 0.24 16.39
C ASP A 160 -19.72 -1.16 16.24
N ARG A 161 -20.30 -1.99 15.37
CA ARG A 161 -19.99 -3.42 15.34
C ARG A 161 -18.72 -3.68 14.54
N ASP A 162 -17.66 -4.06 15.24
CA ASP A 162 -16.35 -4.29 14.62
C ASP A 162 -16.01 -5.77 14.44
N LEU A 163 -15.16 -6.02 13.45
CA LEU A 163 -14.43 -7.27 13.26
C LEU A 163 -12.94 -7.04 13.48
N VAL A 164 -12.43 -7.49 14.62
CA VAL A 164 -11.06 -7.16 15.06
C VAL A 164 -10.20 -8.43 15.15
N ARG A 165 -8.99 -8.42 14.57
CA ARG A 165 -8.05 -9.55 14.61
C ARG A 165 -6.63 -9.09 14.97
N GLY A 166 -5.97 -9.78 15.89
CA GLY A 166 -4.53 -9.65 16.12
C GLY A 166 -3.70 -10.40 15.06
N ASP A 167 -4.13 -11.63 14.73
CA ASP A 167 -3.50 -12.56 13.78
C ASP A 167 -2.29 -13.34 14.31
N VAL A 168 -1.03 -12.91 14.12
CA VAL A 168 0.15 -13.69 14.54
C VAL A 168 1.09 -12.84 15.38
N GLY A 169 1.15 -13.11 16.67
CA GLY A 169 2.10 -12.50 17.60
C GLY A 169 1.48 -12.36 18.98
N LEU A 170 2.13 -11.62 19.87
CA LEU A 170 1.56 -11.33 21.19
C LEU A 170 0.73 -10.05 21.11
N ASP A 171 -0.54 -10.21 20.75
CA ASP A 171 -1.38 -9.06 20.40
C ASP A 171 -2.16 -8.52 21.59
N THR A 172 -2.52 -7.23 21.50
CA THR A 172 -3.48 -6.59 22.40
C THR A 172 -4.67 -6.10 21.59
N VAL A 173 -5.80 -6.80 21.74
CA VAL A 173 -6.97 -6.63 20.88
C VAL A 173 -8.19 -6.20 21.69
N PHE A 174 -8.85 -5.12 21.25
CA PHE A 174 -10.04 -4.55 21.87
C PHE A 174 -11.19 -4.41 20.86
N GLY A 175 -12.39 -4.85 21.22
CA GLY A 175 -13.63 -4.47 20.50
C GLY A 175 -14.08 -3.03 20.83
N ASP A 176 -14.00 -2.67 22.12
CA ASP A 176 -14.41 -1.41 22.76
C ASP A 176 -15.92 -1.25 23.05
N ARG A 177 -16.74 -0.76 22.12
CA ARG A 177 -18.17 -0.52 22.38
C ARG A 177 -19.01 -1.20 21.32
N ASP A 178 -20.24 -1.51 21.70
CA ASP A 178 -21.20 -2.24 20.87
C ASP A 178 -20.77 -3.71 20.68
N ASN A 179 -21.55 -4.47 19.90
CA ASN A 179 -21.38 -5.93 19.86
C ASN A 179 -20.31 -6.34 18.86
N ASP A 180 -19.10 -6.65 19.35
CA ASP A 180 -17.96 -6.92 18.48
C ASP A 180 -17.69 -8.41 18.24
N THR A 181 -16.93 -8.70 17.18
CA THR A 181 -16.29 -10.00 16.99
C THR A 181 -14.78 -9.84 17.02
N VAL A 182 -14.13 -10.41 18.03
CA VAL A 182 -12.70 -10.22 18.27
C VAL A 182 -11.95 -11.55 18.27
N PHE A 183 -10.89 -11.61 17.48
CA PHE A 183 -9.96 -12.73 17.40
C PHE A 183 -8.59 -12.29 17.90
N GLY A 184 -8.00 -13.02 18.86
CA GLY A 184 -6.59 -12.86 19.24
C GLY A 184 -5.73 -13.32 18.07
N GLY A 185 -5.53 -14.64 17.95
CA GLY A 185 -4.90 -15.19 16.77
C GLY A 185 -4.06 -16.42 17.11
N LYS A 186 -2.78 -16.39 16.78
CA LYS A 186 -1.78 -17.34 17.31
C LYS A 186 -1.04 -16.67 18.45
N ASP A 187 -0.51 -17.50 19.35
CA ASP A 187 0.25 -17.08 20.54
C ASP A 187 -0.64 -16.55 21.68
N ASP A 188 -0.02 -16.01 22.74
CA ASP A 188 -0.69 -15.66 24.00
C ASP A 188 -1.19 -14.20 23.96
N ASP A 189 -2.41 -14.00 23.48
CA ASP A 189 -2.99 -12.68 23.27
C ASP A 189 -3.71 -12.09 24.50
N PHE A 190 -3.74 -10.77 24.59
CA PHE A 190 -4.68 -10.03 25.42
C PHE A 190 -5.90 -9.64 24.59
N VAL A 191 -7.07 -10.20 24.90
CA VAL A 191 -8.32 -9.92 24.17
C VAL A 191 -9.39 -9.40 25.12
N ARG A 192 -9.98 -8.27 24.77
CA ARG A 192 -11.12 -7.70 25.49
C ARG A 192 -12.21 -7.32 24.48
N GLY A 193 -13.44 -7.73 24.75
CA GLY A 193 -14.60 -7.29 23.97
C GLY A 193 -14.87 -5.83 24.27
N GLY A 194 -15.57 -5.55 25.35
CA GLY A 194 -15.63 -4.19 25.85
C GLY A 194 -16.91 -3.97 26.62
N LYS A 195 -17.81 -3.17 26.07
CA LYS A 195 -19.18 -3.07 26.53
C LYS A 195 -20.08 -3.89 25.59
N GLU A 196 -21.32 -4.12 26.03
CA GLU A 196 -22.32 -4.87 25.27
C GLU A 196 -21.92 -6.35 25.04
N ASP A 197 -22.58 -7.06 24.12
CA ASP A 197 -22.48 -8.51 23.97
C ASP A 197 -21.48 -8.89 22.85
N ASP A 198 -20.25 -9.24 23.25
CA ASP A 198 -19.15 -9.57 22.34
C ASP A 198 -18.98 -11.07 22.06
N LEU A 199 -18.43 -11.37 20.88
CA LEU A 199 -17.96 -12.69 20.50
C LEU A 199 -16.42 -12.73 20.47
N LEU A 200 -15.81 -13.40 21.45
CA LEU A 200 -14.36 -13.39 21.66
C LEU A 200 -13.73 -14.75 21.41
N PHE A 201 -12.71 -14.78 20.56
CA PHE A 201 -11.89 -15.96 20.26
C PHE A 201 -10.42 -15.63 20.52
N GLY A 202 -9.90 -15.99 21.70
CA GLY A 202 -8.52 -15.62 22.04
C GLY A 202 -7.42 -16.39 21.31
N GLY A 203 -7.73 -17.28 20.34
CA GLY A 203 -6.71 -17.91 19.49
C GLY A 203 -6.14 -19.27 19.94
N PHE A 204 -5.06 -19.71 19.30
CA PHE A 204 -4.28 -20.92 19.63
C PHE A 204 -2.90 -20.53 20.20
N GLY A 205 -2.79 -20.61 21.52
CA GLY A 205 -1.63 -20.25 22.35
C GLY A 205 -2.02 -20.43 23.82
N GLY A 206 -1.11 -20.27 24.76
CA GLY A 206 -1.32 -20.33 26.21
C GLY A 206 -2.32 -19.30 26.78
N ARG A 207 -2.21 -19.01 28.08
CA ARG A 207 -3.31 -18.47 28.92
C ARG A 207 -3.93 -17.18 28.35
N GLN A 208 -5.20 -17.27 27.94
CA GLN A 208 -6.00 -16.12 27.50
C GLN A 208 -6.74 -15.48 28.67
N ILE A 209 -6.63 -14.16 28.80
CA ILE A 209 -7.43 -13.39 29.75
C ILE A 209 -8.54 -12.68 28.97
N VAL A 210 -9.64 -13.40 28.77
CA VAL A 210 -10.85 -12.85 28.12
C VAL A 210 -11.67 -12.11 29.17
N TRP A 211 -11.76 -10.80 29.04
CA TRP A 211 -12.69 -9.98 29.83
C TRP A 211 -13.95 -9.74 29.01
N ARG A 212 -15.08 -10.18 29.59
CA ARG A 212 -16.43 -9.76 29.19
C ARG A 212 -16.82 -8.50 29.93
#